data_AF-A0A6M3JHK2-F1
#
_entry.id   AF-A0A6M3JHK2-F1
#
_cell.length_a   1.000
_cell.length_b   1.000
_cell.length_c   1.000
_cell.angle_alpha   90.00
_cell.angle_beta   90.00
_cell.angle_gamma   90.00
#
_symmetry.space_group_name_H-M   'P 1'
#
loop_
_entity.id
_entity.type
_entity.pdbx_description
1 polymer ?
#
loop_
_entity_poly.entity_id
_entity_poly.type
_entity_poly.pdbx_seq_one_letter_code
_entity_poly.pdbx_strand_id
1 'polypeptide(L)'
;MKIFNVFVEGTLGDSYIVVLKLMKIGKDYDLINVFHKTEHRYWYGEISNIYSLFDKIRLTFVEEKPYPSILEVSSPDKHIETTWFPDLNLKTGVEIDKPYTVLLSHSGKPNGGNTKRLHPKDVQNVIGQFDNVVLLGTNGLYRDIDASYNLIGKTTILDAIALTSKAETFIGPEGLLSFVAISHKIRSTIFYTSLDAVMSRIVGTPWGKYCNLQKMRY
;
A
#
# COMPACT_ATOMS: atom_id res chain seq x y z
N MET A 1 -27.44 6.29 14.64
CA MET A 1 -26.37 5.51 13.99
C MET A 1 -26.60 5.52 12.49
N LYS A 2 -25.82 6.32 11.76
CA LYS A 2 -25.90 6.44 10.29
C LYS A 2 -24.93 5.43 9.67
N ILE A 3 -25.50 4.44 8.97
CA ILE A 3 -24.76 3.31 8.38
C ILE A 3 -24.62 3.54 6.88
N PHE A 4 -23.43 3.28 6.34
CA PHE A 4 -23.16 3.27 4.91
C PHE A 4 -22.77 1.87 4.45
N ASN A 5 -23.24 1.45 3.27
CA ASN A 5 -22.95 0.14 2.71
C ASN A 5 -22.28 0.33 1.35
N VAL A 6 -21.11 -0.29 1.16
CA VAL A 6 -20.37 -0.23 -0.11
C VAL A 6 -19.90 -1.60 -0.55
N PHE A 7 -19.83 -1.80 -1.85
CA PHE A 7 -19.17 -2.95 -2.47
C PHE A 7 -17.81 -2.54 -3.00
N VAL A 8 -16.84 -3.43 -2.89
CA VAL A 8 -15.47 -3.21 -3.35
C VAL A 8 -14.96 -4.47 -4.00
N GLU A 9 -14.37 -4.34 -5.19
CA GLU A 9 -13.63 -5.43 -5.83
C GLU A 9 -12.17 -5.02 -6.01
N GLY A 10 -11.25 -5.91 -5.59
CA GLY A 10 -9.84 -5.62 -5.75
C GLY A 10 -8.90 -6.56 -5.01
N THR A 11 -7.64 -6.14 -4.98
CA THR A 11 -6.54 -6.85 -4.36
C THR A 11 -6.02 -6.11 -3.12
N LEU A 12 -4.88 -6.56 -2.59
CA LEU A 12 -4.24 -5.95 -1.43
C LEU A 12 -3.97 -4.45 -1.62
N GLY A 13 -3.43 -4.04 -2.77
CA GLY A 13 -3.14 -2.62 -3.04
C GLY A 13 -4.40 -1.77 -3.18
N ASP A 14 -5.45 -2.34 -3.79
CA ASP A 14 -6.73 -1.64 -3.98
C ASP A 14 -7.42 -1.37 -2.64
N SER A 15 -7.30 -2.30 -1.69
CA SER A 15 -7.86 -2.15 -0.34
C SER A 15 -7.36 -0.90 0.39
N TYR A 16 -6.08 -0.54 0.23
CA TYR A 16 -5.55 0.69 0.82
C TYR A 16 -6.14 1.95 0.18
N ILE A 17 -6.21 1.98 -1.15
CA ILE A 17 -6.83 3.11 -1.88
C ILE A 17 -8.30 3.28 -1.48
N VAL A 18 -9.01 2.17 -1.32
CA VAL A 18 -10.40 2.16 -0.86
C VAL A 18 -10.51 2.74 0.53
N VAL A 19 -9.64 2.37 1.47
CA VAL A 19 -9.62 2.99 2.81
C VAL A 19 -9.47 4.51 2.72
N LEU A 20 -8.59 5.02 1.86
CA LEU A 20 -8.44 6.48 1.66
C LEU A 20 -9.72 7.13 1.12
N LYS A 21 -10.44 6.48 0.20
CA LYS A 21 -11.76 6.93 -0.29
C LYS A 21 -12.79 6.92 0.84
N LEU A 22 -12.81 5.85 1.63
CA LEU A 22 -13.73 5.68 2.75
C LEU A 22 -13.49 6.69 3.86
N MET A 23 -12.24 7.07 4.15
CA MET A 23 -11.94 8.15 5.08
C MET A 23 -12.50 9.50 4.65
N LYS A 24 -12.62 9.74 3.34
CA LYS A 24 -13.16 10.99 2.78
C LYS A 24 -14.68 11.02 2.90
N ILE A 25 -15.36 9.98 2.40
CA ILE A 25 -16.84 9.90 2.38
C ILE A 25 -17.43 9.51 3.75
N GLY A 26 -16.65 8.81 4.56
CA GLY A 26 -17.02 8.28 5.88
C GLY A 26 -17.09 9.31 7.00
N LYS A 27 -16.77 10.58 6.71
CA LYS A 27 -16.89 11.67 7.69
C LYS A 27 -18.33 11.80 8.22
N ASP A 28 -19.31 11.55 7.36
CA ASP A 28 -20.73 11.74 7.66
C ASP A 28 -21.44 10.47 8.15
N TYR A 29 -20.71 9.41 8.48
CA TYR A 29 -21.27 8.11 8.88
C TYR A 29 -20.63 7.63 10.18
N ASP A 30 -21.38 6.84 10.94
CA ASP A 30 -20.89 6.21 12.18
C ASP A 30 -20.24 4.85 11.90
N LEU A 31 -20.74 4.15 10.87
CA LEU A 31 -20.30 2.82 10.48
C LEU A 31 -20.37 2.67 8.96
N ILE A 32 -19.35 2.02 8.38
CA ILE A 32 -19.27 1.69 6.96
C ILE A 32 -19.13 0.18 6.84
N ASN A 33 -20.13 -0.49 6.29
CA ASN A 33 -20.04 -1.89 5.91
C ASN A 33 -19.40 -2.00 4.53
N VAL A 34 -18.25 -2.68 4.48
CA VAL A 34 -17.54 -2.95 3.23
C VAL A 34 -17.74 -4.41 2.86
N PHE A 35 -18.43 -4.64 1.75
CA PHE A 35 -18.55 -5.96 1.14
C PHE A 35 -17.44 -6.12 0.10
N HIS A 36 -16.38 -6.83 0.48
CA HIS A 36 -15.16 -6.94 -0.32
C HIS A 36 -15.11 -8.27 -1.07
N LYS A 37 -15.01 -8.19 -2.40
CA LYS A 37 -14.77 -9.33 -3.28
C LYS A 37 -13.32 -9.35 -3.73
N THR A 38 -12.68 -10.50 -3.57
CA THR A 38 -11.34 -10.75 -4.12
C THR A 38 -11.16 -12.23 -4.45
N GLU A 39 -10.51 -12.52 -5.57
CA GLU A 39 -10.14 -13.89 -5.96
C GLU A 39 -8.96 -14.43 -5.12
N HIS A 40 -8.28 -13.57 -4.38
CA HIS A 40 -7.04 -13.88 -3.66
C HIS A 40 -7.31 -14.09 -2.18
N ARG A 41 -8.04 -15.17 -1.84
CA ARG A 41 -8.45 -15.47 -0.46
C ARG A 41 -7.30 -15.57 0.55
N TYR A 42 -6.10 -15.91 0.07
CA TYR A 42 -4.88 -15.94 0.88
C TYR A 42 -4.46 -14.56 1.42
N TRP A 43 -5.04 -13.45 0.93
CA TRP A 43 -4.83 -12.09 1.45
C TRP A 43 -5.92 -11.61 2.42
N TYR A 44 -6.90 -12.45 2.80
CA TYR A 44 -7.99 -12.00 3.66
C TYR A 44 -7.50 -11.39 4.98
N GLY A 45 -6.46 -11.96 5.59
CA GLY A 45 -5.87 -11.44 6.82
C GLY A 45 -5.27 -10.05 6.62
N GLU A 46 -4.42 -9.88 5.59
CA GLU A 46 -3.76 -8.61 5.30
C GLU A 46 -4.73 -7.53 4.83
N ILE A 47 -5.74 -7.90 4.05
CA ILE A 47 -6.82 -6.99 3.63
C ILE A 47 -7.60 -6.52 4.86
N SER A 48 -7.96 -7.42 5.78
CA SER A 48 -8.64 -7.05 7.04
C SER A 48 -7.82 -6.06 7.87
N ASN A 49 -6.51 -6.30 7.99
CA ASN A 49 -5.59 -5.38 8.65
C ASN A 49 -5.52 -4.01 7.95
N ILE A 50 -5.56 -3.96 6.62
CA ILE A 50 -5.61 -2.68 5.91
C ILE A 50 -6.92 -1.94 6.20
N TYR A 51 -8.07 -2.62 6.20
CA TYR A 51 -9.34 -1.98 6.52
C TYR A 51 -9.43 -1.48 7.96
N SER A 52 -8.70 -2.09 8.91
CA SER A 52 -8.65 -1.62 10.30
C SER A 52 -7.90 -0.29 10.48
N LEU A 53 -7.28 0.25 9.42
CA LEU A 53 -6.71 1.61 9.43
C LEU A 53 -7.79 2.69 9.59
N PHE A 54 -9.08 2.35 9.36
CA PHE A 54 -10.21 3.23 9.64
C PHE A 54 -11.23 2.51 10.53
N ASP A 55 -11.32 2.94 11.78
CA ASP A 55 -12.12 2.32 12.85
C ASP A 55 -13.63 2.22 12.54
N LYS A 56 -14.14 3.07 11.65
CA LYS A 56 -15.54 3.03 11.20
C LYS A 56 -15.85 1.89 10.24
N ILE A 57 -14.87 1.10 9.80
CA ILE A 57 -15.08 0.05 8.81
C ILE A 57 -15.42 -1.28 9.48
N ARG A 58 -16.52 -1.90 9.04
CA ARG A 58 -16.82 -3.32 9.26
C ARG A 58 -16.71 -4.06 7.93
N LEU A 59 -15.72 -4.93 7.84
CA LEU A 59 -15.43 -5.71 6.64
C LEU A 59 -16.24 -7.01 6.61
N THR A 60 -16.72 -7.38 5.42
CA THR A 60 -17.30 -8.69 5.13
C THR A 60 -16.78 -9.13 3.77
N PHE A 61 -16.13 -10.30 3.70
CA PHE A 61 -15.75 -10.90 2.43
C PHE A 61 -16.98 -11.54 1.76
N VAL A 62 -17.13 -11.28 0.46
CA VAL A 62 -18.25 -11.79 -0.33
C VAL A 62 -17.75 -12.38 -1.64
N GLU A 63 -18.48 -13.36 -2.17
CA GLU A 63 -18.21 -13.94 -3.49
C GLU A 63 -18.75 -13.06 -4.62
N GLU A 64 -19.84 -12.35 -4.36
CA GLU A 64 -20.54 -11.52 -5.34
C GLU A 64 -21.10 -10.23 -4.72
N LYS A 65 -21.47 -9.29 -5.59
CA LYS A 65 -22.06 -8.01 -5.19
C LYS A 65 -23.42 -8.27 -4.53
N PRO A 66 -23.64 -7.91 -3.25
CA PRO A 66 -24.82 -8.33 -2.50
C PRO A 66 -26.17 -7.87 -3.08
N TYR A 67 -26.21 -6.69 -3.71
CA TYR A 67 -27.38 -6.18 -4.38
C TYR A 67 -26.98 -5.14 -5.45
N PRO A 68 -27.71 -5.03 -6.59
CA PRO A 68 -27.31 -4.16 -7.70
C PRO A 68 -27.14 -2.69 -7.34
N SER A 69 -27.94 -2.18 -6.41
CA SER A 69 -27.97 -0.76 -6.01
C SER A 69 -26.88 -0.36 -5.00
N ILE A 70 -26.08 -1.28 -4.48
CA ILE A 70 -24.99 -0.91 -3.57
C ILE A 70 -23.95 -0.09 -4.34
N LEU A 71 -23.51 1.02 -3.73
CA LEU A 71 -22.45 1.84 -4.30
C LEU A 71 -21.17 1.01 -4.37
N GLU A 72 -20.56 0.99 -5.55
CA GLU A 72 -19.24 0.40 -5.73
C GLU A 72 -18.16 1.46 -5.48
N VAL A 73 -17.22 1.16 -4.59
CA VAL A 73 -16.09 2.04 -4.26
C VAL A 73 -14.79 1.32 -4.60
N SER A 74 -14.65 0.89 -5.85
CA SER A 74 -13.45 0.19 -6.33
C SER A 74 -12.32 1.18 -6.61
N SER A 75 -11.06 0.71 -6.55
CA SER A 75 -9.89 1.58 -6.75
C SER A 75 -9.90 2.39 -8.05
N PRO A 76 -10.32 1.86 -9.22
CA PRO A 76 -10.30 2.60 -10.48
C PRO A 76 -11.32 3.73 -10.59
N ASP A 77 -12.32 3.79 -9.71
CA ASP A 77 -13.37 4.81 -9.79
C ASP A 77 -12.78 6.19 -9.46
N LYS A 78 -12.65 7.04 -10.49
CA LYS A 78 -12.04 8.36 -10.40
C LYS A 78 -12.98 9.43 -9.83
N HIS A 79 -14.27 9.13 -9.72
CA HIS A 79 -15.27 10.10 -9.26
C HIS A 79 -15.34 10.20 -7.74
N ILE A 80 -14.75 9.23 -7.02
CA ILE A 80 -14.73 9.22 -5.56
C ILE A 80 -13.41 9.81 -5.08
N GLU A 81 -13.51 10.98 -4.45
CA GLU A 81 -12.35 11.64 -3.83
C GLU A 81 -11.72 10.77 -2.73
N THR A 82 -10.40 10.82 -2.65
CA THR A 82 -9.59 10.18 -1.62
C THR A 82 -9.12 11.20 -0.59
N THR A 83 -8.97 10.77 0.67
CA THR A 83 -8.19 11.50 1.66
C THR A 83 -6.70 11.30 1.34
N TRP A 84 -6.10 12.25 0.63
CA TRP A 84 -4.65 12.32 0.52
C TRP A 84 -4.06 12.86 1.82
N PHE A 85 -2.91 12.32 2.22
CA PHE A 85 -2.21 12.68 3.46
C PHE A 85 -3.04 12.33 4.70
N PRO A 86 -3.47 11.06 4.82
CA PRO A 86 -4.19 10.63 6.00
C PRO A 86 -3.31 10.77 7.24
N ASP A 87 -3.93 11.16 8.36
CA ASP A 87 -3.30 11.05 9.66
C ASP A 87 -3.55 9.63 10.20
N LEU A 88 -2.64 8.71 9.87
CA LEU A 88 -2.70 7.35 10.35
C LEU A 88 -1.86 7.25 11.63
N ASN A 89 -2.52 7.14 12.78
CA ASN A 89 -1.84 6.91 14.07
C ASN A 89 -1.37 5.44 14.16
N LEU A 90 -0.35 5.09 13.38
CA LEU A 90 0.17 3.73 13.30
C LEU A 90 1.34 3.53 14.26
N LYS A 91 1.19 2.51 15.09
CA LYS A 91 2.27 1.95 15.90
C LYS A 91 2.99 0.89 15.07
N THR A 92 4.31 0.87 15.18
CA THR A 92 5.19 -0.16 14.61
C THR A 92 5.82 -0.91 15.76
N GLY A 93 5.97 -2.24 15.64
CA GLY A 93 6.74 -3.04 16.58
C GLY A 93 8.26 -2.81 16.48
N VAL A 94 8.71 -2.06 15.47
CA VAL A 94 10.11 -1.72 15.21
C VAL A 94 10.30 -0.22 15.40
N GLU A 95 11.14 0.14 16.38
CA GLU A 95 11.58 1.53 16.60
C GLU A 95 12.83 1.82 15.77
N ILE A 96 12.84 2.98 15.11
CA ILE A 96 13.95 3.45 14.29
C ILE A 96 14.21 4.91 14.66
N ASP A 97 15.30 5.12 15.40
CA ASP A 97 15.57 6.40 16.08
C ASP A 97 16.15 7.48 15.18
N LYS A 98 16.55 7.12 13.96
CA LYS A 98 17.17 8.01 12.98
C LYS A 98 16.28 8.10 11.74
N PRO A 99 16.27 9.24 11.03
CA PRO A 99 15.62 9.31 9.73
C PRO A 99 16.14 8.22 8.78
N TYR A 100 15.26 7.67 7.95
CA TYR A 100 15.55 6.46 7.18
C TYR A 100 14.90 6.45 5.79
N THR A 101 15.52 5.68 4.91
CA THR A 101 14.98 5.30 3.60
C THR A 101 14.36 3.91 3.68
N VAL A 102 13.12 3.78 3.23
CA VAL A 102 12.50 2.47 3.01
C VAL A 102 12.86 1.98 1.61
N LEU A 103 13.41 0.78 1.52
CA LEU A 103 13.65 0.07 0.27
C LEU A 103 12.73 -1.16 0.22
N LEU A 104 11.77 -1.17 -0.70
CA LEU A 104 10.94 -2.33 -0.99
C LEU A 104 11.58 -3.15 -2.12
N SER A 105 12.02 -4.37 -1.79
CA SER A 105 12.71 -5.26 -2.73
C SER A 105 11.81 -5.84 -3.84
N HIS A 106 10.51 -6.00 -3.55
CA HIS A 106 9.52 -6.55 -4.49
C HIS A 106 8.09 -6.16 -4.13
N SER A 107 7.19 -6.28 -5.10
CA SER A 107 5.74 -6.17 -4.92
C SER A 107 5.02 -7.22 -5.75
N GLY A 108 3.73 -7.42 -5.44
CA GLY A 108 2.86 -8.33 -6.19
C GLY A 108 2.61 -9.66 -5.51
N LYS A 109 2.22 -10.66 -6.29
CA LYS A 109 1.68 -11.93 -5.79
C LYS A 109 2.81 -12.88 -5.36
N PRO A 110 2.62 -13.67 -4.28
CA PRO A 110 3.64 -14.62 -3.81
C PRO A 110 3.90 -15.76 -4.81
N ASN A 111 2.88 -16.25 -5.51
CA ASN A 111 2.94 -17.45 -6.35
C ASN A 111 3.09 -17.16 -7.86
N GLY A 112 3.65 -16.02 -8.24
CA GLY A 112 3.72 -15.59 -9.64
C GLY A 112 2.47 -14.83 -10.12
N GLY A 113 2.49 -14.38 -11.36
CA GLY A 113 1.65 -13.25 -11.84
C GLY A 113 2.40 -11.92 -11.70
N ASN A 114 1.71 -10.78 -11.79
CA ASN A 114 2.21 -9.37 -11.79
C ASN A 114 3.14 -9.02 -10.60
N THR A 115 4.28 -9.69 -10.51
CA THR A 115 5.27 -9.66 -9.44
C THR A 115 6.45 -8.88 -9.97
N LYS A 116 6.85 -7.87 -9.22
CA LYS A 116 7.85 -6.91 -9.63
C LYS A 116 8.97 -7.02 -8.62
N ARG A 117 10.16 -7.35 -9.10
CA ARG A 117 11.31 -7.67 -8.26
C ARG A 117 12.48 -6.84 -8.72
N LEU A 118 13.14 -6.17 -7.79
CA LEU A 118 14.42 -5.54 -8.06
C LEU A 118 15.51 -6.61 -8.07
N HIS A 119 16.52 -6.48 -8.93
CA HIS A 119 17.63 -7.41 -8.91
C HIS A 119 18.41 -7.25 -7.58
N PRO A 120 18.88 -8.33 -6.92
CA PRO A 120 19.59 -8.21 -5.64
C PRO A 120 20.80 -7.26 -5.68
N LYS A 121 21.53 -7.22 -6.80
CA LYS A 121 22.62 -6.26 -7.00
C LYS A 121 22.12 -4.81 -6.99
N ASP A 122 20.98 -4.53 -7.60
CA ASP A 122 20.41 -3.17 -7.59
C ASP A 122 19.97 -2.78 -6.18
N VAL A 123 19.40 -3.72 -5.43
CA VAL A 123 19.06 -3.52 -4.01
C VAL A 123 20.30 -3.14 -3.20
N GLN A 124 21.40 -3.88 -3.34
CA GLN A 124 22.67 -3.57 -2.69
C GLN A 124 23.24 -2.21 -3.12
N ASN A 125 23.20 -1.90 -4.43
CA ASN A 125 23.66 -0.63 -4.96
C ASN A 125 22.86 0.56 -4.41
N VAL A 126 21.55 0.39 -4.23
CA VAL A 126 20.70 1.41 -3.59
C VAL A 126 21.05 1.53 -2.12
N ILE A 127 21.22 0.42 -1.39
CA ILE A 127 21.60 0.46 0.02
C ILE A 127 22.89 1.26 0.23
N GLY A 128 23.90 1.06 -0.61
CA GLY A 128 25.17 1.80 -0.53
C GLY A 128 25.08 3.31 -0.81
N GLN A 129 23.92 3.84 -1.21
CA GLN A 129 23.70 5.27 -1.46
C GLN A 129 23.06 6.01 -0.28
N PHE A 130 22.67 5.30 0.78
CA PHE A 130 21.96 5.88 1.92
C PHE A 130 22.54 5.37 3.24
N ASP A 131 22.60 6.24 4.25
CA ASP A 131 23.22 5.92 5.55
C ASP A 131 22.36 4.98 6.40
N ASN A 132 21.02 5.07 6.27
CA ASN A 132 20.08 4.35 7.11
C ASN A 132 18.93 3.75 6.28
N VAL A 133 19.02 2.45 5.98
CA VAL A 133 18.07 1.77 5.09
C VAL A 133 17.29 0.68 5.81
N VAL A 134 15.97 0.75 5.65
CA VAL A 134 15.01 -0.26 6.09
C VAL A 134 14.58 -1.08 4.88
N LEU A 135 15.08 -2.30 4.79
CA LEU A 135 14.77 -3.22 3.71
C LEU A 135 13.50 -4.02 4.04
N LEU A 136 12.45 -3.81 3.24
CA LEU A 136 11.13 -4.44 3.38
C LEU A 136 10.83 -5.43 2.25
N GLY A 137 9.96 -6.41 2.57
CA GLY A 137 9.47 -7.42 1.64
C GLY A 137 9.25 -8.78 2.33
N THR A 138 8.73 -9.76 1.60
CA THR A 138 8.51 -11.15 2.05
C THR A 138 9.38 -12.20 1.36
N ASN A 139 9.88 -11.93 0.15
CA ASN A 139 10.73 -12.83 -0.63
C ASN A 139 12.08 -13.13 0.05
N GLY A 140 12.33 -14.42 0.30
CA GLY A 140 13.53 -14.93 0.95
C GLY A 140 14.86 -14.61 0.26
N LEU A 141 14.85 -14.31 -1.04
CA LEU A 141 16.04 -13.98 -1.83
C LEU A 141 16.85 -12.79 -1.26
N TYR A 142 16.21 -11.90 -0.52
CA TYR A 142 16.82 -10.68 0.02
C TYR A 142 17.17 -10.78 1.51
N ARG A 143 16.98 -11.95 2.15
CA ARG A 143 17.17 -12.13 3.61
C ARG A 143 18.60 -11.89 4.09
N ASP A 144 19.58 -12.17 3.24
CA ASP A 144 21.01 -12.09 3.57
C ASP A 144 21.68 -10.81 3.05
N ILE A 145 20.89 -9.86 2.52
CA ILE A 145 21.41 -8.56 2.10
C ILE A 145 21.69 -7.71 3.34
N ASP A 146 22.91 -7.20 3.43
CA ASP A 146 23.31 -6.27 4.49
C ASP A 146 22.64 -4.90 4.30
N ALA A 147 21.89 -4.47 5.30
CA ALA A 147 21.17 -3.19 5.37
C ALA A 147 21.05 -2.79 6.84
N SER A 148 20.91 -1.50 7.14
CA SER A 148 20.79 -1.00 8.52
C SER A 148 19.68 -1.72 9.29
N TYR A 149 18.55 -1.99 8.63
CA TYR A 149 17.48 -2.84 9.14
C TYR A 149 16.97 -3.77 8.04
N ASN A 150 17.46 -5.01 8.01
CA ASN A 150 16.88 -6.05 7.14
C ASN A 150 15.67 -6.72 7.82
N LEU A 151 14.47 -6.29 7.39
CA LEU A 151 13.19 -6.73 7.92
C LEU A 151 12.44 -7.66 6.95
N ILE A 152 13.13 -8.27 5.99
CA ILE A 152 12.52 -9.21 5.04
C ILE A 152 11.83 -10.37 5.79
N GLY A 153 10.51 -10.46 5.65
CA GLY A 153 9.67 -11.48 6.30
C GLY A 153 9.57 -11.34 7.83
N LYS A 154 9.97 -10.19 8.40
CA LYS A 154 9.97 -9.95 9.86
C LYS A 154 8.93 -8.92 10.29
N THR A 155 8.19 -8.32 9.36
CA THR A 155 7.18 -7.29 9.63
C THR A 155 5.79 -7.76 9.26
N THR A 156 4.78 -7.31 10.02
CA THR A 156 3.39 -7.41 9.58
C THR A 156 3.10 -6.39 8.48
N ILE A 157 1.95 -6.52 7.81
CA ILE A 157 1.51 -5.53 6.82
C ILE A 157 1.32 -4.15 7.46
N LEU A 158 0.86 -4.09 8.72
CA LEU A 158 0.67 -2.84 9.45
C LEU A 158 2.02 -2.20 9.81
N ASP A 159 3.00 -2.99 10.25
CA ASP A 159 4.36 -2.48 10.49
C ASP A 159 4.96 -1.93 9.20
N ALA A 160 4.81 -2.64 8.07
CA ALA A 160 5.32 -2.17 6.78
C ALA A 160 4.67 -0.85 6.35
N ILE A 161 3.35 -0.68 6.54
CA ILE A 161 2.65 0.57 6.27
C ILE A 161 3.14 1.67 7.21
N ALA A 162 3.25 1.39 8.51
CA ALA A 162 3.69 2.34 9.53
C ALA A 162 5.13 2.82 9.33
N LEU A 163 6.04 1.91 8.97
CA LEU A 163 7.43 2.24 8.63
C LEU A 163 7.48 3.07 7.35
N THR A 164 6.68 2.73 6.34
CA THR A 164 6.65 3.48 5.07
C THR A 164 6.07 4.88 5.25
N SER A 165 5.02 5.05 6.06
CA SER A 165 4.37 6.36 6.25
C SER A 165 5.23 7.38 7.01
N LYS A 166 6.27 6.92 7.72
CA LYS A 166 7.18 7.74 8.52
C LYS A 166 8.58 7.91 7.90
N ALA A 167 8.86 7.23 6.79
CA ALA A 167 10.15 7.29 6.13
C ALA A 167 10.43 8.69 5.53
N GLU A 168 11.69 9.08 5.35
CA GLU A 168 12.01 10.30 4.59
C GLU A 168 11.94 10.05 3.08
N THR A 169 12.39 8.87 2.68
CA THR A 169 12.48 8.44 1.28
C THR A 169 11.95 7.02 1.14
N PHE A 170 11.28 6.75 0.01
CA PHE A 170 10.82 5.43 -0.39
C PHE A 170 11.41 5.07 -1.76
N ILE A 171 11.89 3.84 -1.89
CA ILE A 171 12.35 3.28 -3.16
C ILE A 171 11.77 1.89 -3.32
N GLY A 172 11.15 1.59 -4.45
CA GLY A 172 10.62 0.25 -4.67
C GLY A 172 9.73 0.11 -5.90
N PRO A 173 9.31 -1.11 -6.22
CA PRO A 173 8.40 -1.34 -7.34
C PRO A 173 6.98 -0.83 -7.03
N GLU A 174 6.17 -0.61 -8.07
CA GLU A 174 4.76 -0.24 -7.94
C GLU A 174 3.97 -1.30 -7.14
N GLY A 175 3.19 -0.86 -6.15
CA GLY A 175 2.41 -1.73 -5.28
C GLY A 175 1.87 -0.99 -4.06
N LEU A 176 1.37 -1.75 -3.08
CA LEU A 176 0.76 -1.21 -1.86
C LEU A 176 1.61 -0.11 -1.20
N LEU A 177 2.85 -0.43 -0.83
CA LEU A 177 3.69 0.50 -0.06
C LEU A 177 4.09 1.74 -0.87
N SER A 178 4.16 1.64 -2.19
CA SER A 178 4.40 2.80 -3.05
C SER A 178 3.22 3.78 -2.96
N PHE A 179 1.98 3.28 -2.89
CA PHE A 179 0.80 4.12 -2.67
C PHE A 179 0.75 4.69 -1.24
N VAL A 180 1.21 3.94 -0.23
CA VAL A 180 1.39 4.44 1.13
C VAL A 180 2.36 5.63 1.12
N ALA A 181 3.55 5.46 0.55
CA ALA A 181 4.58 6.49 0.47
C ALA A 181 4.07 7.76 -0.22
N ILE A 182 3.44 7.59 -1.40
CA ILE A 182 2.83 8.71 -2.13
C ILE A 182 1.79 9.41 -1.26
N SER A 183 0.89 8.65 -0.64
CA SER A 183 -0.20 9.23 0.16
C SER A 183 0.29 9.96 1.41
N HIS A 184 1.55 9.86 1.80
CA HIS A 184 2.14 10.56 2.96
C HIS A 184 3.17 11.65 2.58
N LYS A 185 3.27 12.05 1.31
CA LYS A 185 4.29 13.02 0.79
C LYS A 185 5.73 12.54 0.93
N ILE A 186 5.96 11.23 1.00
CA ILE A 186 7.31 10.69 1.09
C ILE A 186 8.00 10.82 -0.28
N ARG A 187 9.26 11.27 -0.28
CA ARG A 187 10.06 11.36 -1.50
C ARG A 187 10.25 9.95 -2.06
N SER A 188 9.69 9.68 -3.23
CA SER A 188 9.53 8.31 -3.73
C SER A 188 10.19 8.11 -5.09
N THR A 189 10.96 7.04 -5.25
CA THR A 189 11.32 6.50 -6.57
C THR A 189 10.58 5.19 -6.77
N ILE A 190 9.62 5.18 -7.71
CA ILE A 190 8.77 4.01 -7.95
C ILE A 190 9.11 3.39 -9.30
N PHE A 191 9.48 2.11 -9.25
CA PHE A 191 9.73 1.32 -10.44
C PHE A 191 8.44 0.67 -10.93
N TYR A 192 7.98 1.07 -12.12
CA TYR A 192 6.70 0.62 -12.67
C TYR A 192 6.89 -0.29 -13.87
N THR A 193 5.94 -1.20 -14.07
CA THR A 193 5.84 -2.00 -15.31
C THR A 193 4.69 -1.51 -16.17
N SER A 194 3.64 -0.95 -15.56
CA SER A 194 2.49 -0.36 -16.24
C SER A 194 2.20 1.02 -15.68
N LEU A 195 2.45 2.06 -16.49
CA LEU A 195 2.17 3.43 -16.08
C LEU A 195 0.67 3.62 -15.79
N ASP A 196 -0.21 3.02 -16.59
CA ASP A 196 -1.66 3.11 -16.40
C ASP A 196 -2.11 2.49 -15.07
N ALA A 197 -1.48 1.39 -14.64
CA ALA A 197 -1.77 0.76 -13.36
C ALA A 197 -1.42 1.68 -12.17
N VAL A 198 -0.37 2.49 -12.31
CA VAL A 198 0.02 3.51 -11.32
C VAL A 198 -0.95 4.70 -11.38
N MET A 199 -1.14 5.27 -12.57
CA MET A 199 -1.93 6.48 -12.80
C MET A 199 -3.41 6.33 -12.42
N SER A 200 -3.97 5.13 -12.57
CA SER A 200 -5.36 4.83 -12.16
C SER A 200 -5.57 4.85 -10.63
N ARG A 201 -4.51 4.75 -9.83
CA ARG A 201 -4.58 4.65 -8.35
C ARG A 201 -4.18 5.92 -7.61
N ILE A 202 -3.52 6.86 -8.30
CA ILE A 202 -3.04 8.14 -7.74
C ILE A 202 -3.81 9.35 -8.29
N VAL A 203 -5.06 9.12 -8.71
CA VAL A 203 -5.91 10.16 -9.28
C VAL A 203 -6.20 11.24 -8.23
N GLY A 204 -5.98 12.51 -8.60
CA GLY A 204 -6.16 13.64 -7.69
C GLY A 204 -5.05 13.83 -6.65
N THR A 205 -4.07 12.93 -6.58
CA THR A 205 -2.90 13.12 -5.72
C THR A 205 -1.92 14.11 -6.35
N PRO A 206 -1.33 15.06 -5.62
CA PRO A 206 -0.27 15.91 -6.16
C PRO A 206 1.09 15.17 -6.19
N TRP A 207 1.09 13.90 -6.61
CA TRP A 207 2.21 12.96 -6.51
C TRP A 207 3.46 13.41 -7.26
N GLY A 208 3.30 14.11 -8.38
CA GLY A 208 4.42 14.58 -9.20
C GLY A 208 5.38 15.54 -8.49
N LYS A 209 5.00 16.09 -7.33
CA LYS A 209 5.88 16.95 -6.51
C LYS A 209 6.91 16.18 -5.68
N TYR A 210 6.67 14.89 -5.43
CA TYR A 210 7.48 14.09 -4.51
C TYR A 210 7.72 12.67 -5.00
N CYS A 211 7.28 12.32 -6.22
CA CYS A 211 7.46 10.98 -6.76
C CYS A 211 8.09 11.02 -8.16
N ASN A 212 9.19 10.28 -8.30
CA ASN A 212 9.84 9.96 -9.56
C ASN A 212 9.38 8.57 -10.03
N LEU A 213 8.77 8.49 -11.20
CA LEU A 213 8.34 7.22 -11.81
C LEU A 213 9.39 6.74 -12.81
N GLN A 214 9.92 5.53 -12.60
CA GLN A 214 10.92 4.93 -13.47
C GLN A 214 10.41 3.61 -14.05
N LYS A 215 10.51 3.43 -15.37
CA LYS A 215 10.11 2.17 -16.00
C LYS A 215 11.14 1.08 -15.67
N MET A 216 10.67 -0.09 -15.21
CA MET A 216 11.53 -1.25 -14.99
C MET A 216 12.14 -1.71 -16.31
N ARG A 217 13.46 -1.97 -16.30
CA ARG A 217 14.19 -2.63 -17.38
C ARG A 217 14.39 -4.08 -16.95
N TYR A 218 13.85 -5.03 -17.72
CA TYR A 218 14.06 -6.46 -17.51
C TYR A 218 15.36 -6.91 -18.16
#